data_AF-A0A7Y2G8H2-F1
#
_entry.id   AF-A0A7Y2G8H2-F1
#
_cell.length_a   1.000
_cell.length_b   1.000
_cell.length_c   1.000
_cell.angle_alpha   90.00
_cell.angle_beta   90.00
_cell.angle_gamma   90.00
#
_symmetry.space_group_name_H-M   'P 1'
#
loop_
_entity.id
_entity.type
_entity.pdbx_description
1 polymer ?
#
loop_
_entity_poly.entity_id
_entity_poly.type
_entity_poly.pdbx_seq_one_letter_code
_entity_poly.pdbx_strand_id
1 'polypeptide(L)'
;VLCTASAWAAAPAEDSRFRDHLAGLVDSGEIDFETGLVARFQRVFAPADLPPELRSSGAWPDRSATLLLHEFSQIRETLSAATVTTIEDYLRLPSGSATQSHVTTHFRLNYETTGAHAVDPADTAPANGIPDYVDRAAEYLETSWTRLIDEAGFVAPLTSGGRLPVSFRDMASFGYTQDINGLPHIVLHRSYSGFPANQDPEGSERGAAKVTAAHELKHASQHATSGWTEGGWLEADATWAEDFVFDATNDYLRYLPLGSPVSHPDRWLDGGAASYEDCLWQHLISESFGAQALVDFFARRAAVPSEPVVATFDAMLQSYGSSLAAMRAELGVWAYFSGANATQRPVGFSEAASFPTPPLGAFATEPGETVSGQLDGFGTRYVFAGTNGRSGQPWIQFLGSRAAPFAVSAVAWSATGQSSLTRIPLTAANSSSHEMDTDWADIGSLILVVTNTGGASDDFFLTIDDRNAVSALTLAEDGFSLLPNYPNPFAEQTTIAFTVGAPGRVRLAIYDIGGRLVRRLIEGEPVEAGNHLRLWNGLDERGRAAVPGVYYYRLETAERGATRKMLLLR
;
A
#
# COMPACT_ATOMS: atom_id res chain seq x y z
N VAL A 1 -14.91 2.42 -14.33
CA VAL A 1 -14.88 2.46 -12.85
C VAL A 1 -14.08 3.64 -12.33
N LEU A 2 -13.18 4.25 -13.12
CA LEU A 2 -12.30 5.36 -12.72
C LEU A 2 -12.93 6.78 -12.70
N CYS A 3 -14.24 6.93 -12.96
CA CYS A 3 -14.82 8.24 -13.33
C CYS A 3 -16.07 8.56 -12.51
N THR A 4 -15.96 8.46 -11.19
CA THR A 4 -16.94 9.00 -10.24
C THR A 4 -16.20 9.92 -9.28
N ALA A 5 -16.89 10.89 -8.67
CA ALA A 5 -16.28 11.72 -7.62
C ALA A 5 -15.73 10.87 -6.46
N SER A 6 -16.40 9.76 -6.14
CA SER A 6 -15.89 8.74 -5.21
C SER A 6 -14.60 8.05 -5.64
N ALA A 7 -14.27 8.01 -6.94
CA ALA A 7 -12.99 7.50 -7.43
C ALA A 7 -11.85 8.52 -7.24
N TRP A 8 -12.16 9.82 -7.15
CA TRP A 8 -11.15 10.86 -6.88
C TRP A 8 -10.58 10.77 -5.46
N ALA A 9 -11.36 10.28 -4.50
CA ALA A 9 -10.96 10.07 -3.11
C ALA A 9 -10.03 8.84 -2.91
N ALA A 10 -9.91 7.95 -3.91
CA ALA A 10 -9.23 6.65 -3.79
C ALA A 10 -7.77 6.64 -4.30
N ALA A 11 -7.10 7.79 -4.37
CA ALA A 11 -5.74 7.94 -4.92
C ALA A 11 -4.83 8.76 -3.94
N PRO A 12 -3.51 8.95 -4.17
CA PRO A 12 -2.44 9.19 -3.18
C PRO A 12 -2.65 10.05 -1.93
N ALA A 13 -2.14 9.62 -0.78
CA ALA A 13 -2.32 10.33 0.47
C ALA A 13 -1.76 11.78 0.57
N GLU A 14 -0.85 12.21 -0.32
CA GLU A 14 -0.29 13.59 -0.28
C GLU A 14 -1.33 14.70 -0.47
N ASP A 15 -2.48 14.39 -1.07
CA ASP A 15 -3.51 15.40 -1.35
C ASP A 15 -4.94 14.89 -1.15
N SER A 16 -5.12 13.94 -0.23
CA SER A 16 -6.46 13.44 0.10
C SER A 16 -7.37 14.62 0.46
N ARG A 17 -6.91 15.64 1.20
CA ARG A 17 -7.79 16.74 1.66
C ARG A 17 -8.43 17.56 0.54
N PHE A 18 -7.70 17.91 -0.52
CA PHE A 18 -8.30 18.65 -1.64
C PHE A 18 -9.21 17.74 -2.45
N ARG A 19 -8.77 16.53 -2.77
CA ARG A 19 -9.57 15.59 -3.57
C ARG A 19 -10.79 15.07 -2.84
N ASP A 20 -10.67 14.74 -1.56
CA ASP A 20 -11.76 14.33 -0.66
C ASP A 20 -12.76 15.48 -0.48
N HIS A 21 -12.29 16.72 -0.29
CA HIS A 21 -13.16 17.89 -0.21
C HIS A 21 -13.89 18.12 -1.54
N LEU A 22 -13.17 18.09 -2.66
CA LEU A 22 -13.74 18.27 -3.99
C LEU A 22 -14.73 17.16 -4.34
N ALA A 23 -14.40 15.91 -4.03
CA ALA A 23 -15.28 14.76 -4.18
C ALA A 23 -16.54 14.94 -3.32
N GLY A 24 -16.38 15.38 -2.07
CA GLY A 24 -17.49 15.69 -1.18
C GLY A 24 -18.43 16.77 -1.74
N LEU A 25 -17.90 17.82 -2.37
CA LEU A 25 -18.70 18.86 -3.01
C LEU A 25 -19.45 18.36 -4.27
N VAL A 26 -18.84 17.46 -5.04
CA VAL A 26 -19.52 16.84 -6.18
C VAL A 26 -20.59 15.87 -5.71
N ASP A 27 -20.28 15.03 -4.71
CA ASP A 27 -21.19 14.04 -4.15
C ASP A 27 -22.39 14.70 -3.43
N SER A 28 -22.18 15.87 -2.80
CA SER A 28 -23.25 16.67 -2.20
C SER A 28 -24.10 17.42 -3.24
N GLY A 29 -23.63 17.52 -4.49
CA GLY A 29 -24.25 18.28 -5.57
C GLY A 29 -24.06 19.79 -5.46
N GLU A 30 -23.13 20.26 -4.62
CA GLU A 30 -22.76 21.68 -4.52
C GLU A 30 -22.05 22.17 -5.79
N ILE A 31 -21.28 21.29 -6.42
CA ILE A 31 -20.72 21.51 -7.76
C ILE A 31 -21.00 20.29 -8.65
N ASP A 32 -21.03 20.48 -9.96
CA ASP A 32 -21.11 19.35 -10.89
C ASP A 32 -19.73 18.71 -11.14
N PHE A 33 -19.75 17.51 -11.73
CA PHE A 33 -18.54 16.74 -12.01
C PHE A 33 -17.57 17.48 -12.95
N GLU A 34 -18.06 18.18 -13.98
CA GLU A 34 -17.20 18.89 -14.93
C GLU A 34 -16.51 20.09 -14.26
N THR A 35 -17.22 20.80 -13.39
CA THR A 35 -16.67 21.89 -12.56
C THR A 35 -15.58 21.36 -11.63
N GLY A 36 -15.83 20.21 -10.97
CA GLY A 36 -14.80 19.53 -10.17
C GLY A 36 -13.58 19.13 -11.01
N LEU A 37 -13.79 18.58 -12.19
CA LEU A 37 -12.70 18.19 -13.09
C LEU A 37 -11.85 19.41 -13.50
N VAL A 38 -12.49 20.52 -13.91
CA VAL A 38 -11.78 21.78 -14.23
C VAL A 38 -11.00 22.30 -13.03
N ALA A 39 -11.55 22.21 -11.81
CA ALA A 39 -10.84 22.60 -10.60
C ALA A 39 -9.55 21.79 -10.38
N ARG A 40 -9.53 20.49 -10.72
CA ARG A 40 -8.29 19.68 -10.67
C ARG A 40 -7.23 20.19 -11.65
N PHE A 41 -7.62 20.57 -12.86
CA PHE A 41 -6.68 21.18 -13.82
C PHE A 41 -6.23 22.59 -13.39
N GLN A 42 -7.14 23.40 -12.85
CA GLN A 42 -6.78 24.71 -12.29
C GLN A 42 -5.77 24.57 -11.17
N ARG A 43 -5.92 23.58 -10.28
CA ARG A 43 -4.93 23.34 -9.22
C ARG A 43 -3.51 23.17 -9.77
N VAL A 44 -3.33 22.45 -10.88
CA VAL A 44 -2.01 22.21 -11.47
C VAL A 44 -1.52 23.41 -12.28
N PHE A 45 -2.37 23.95 -13.16
CA PHE A 45 -1.95 24.87 -14.21
C PHE A 45 -2.25 26.36 -13.93
N ALA A 46 -3.22 26.64 -13.07
CA ALA A 46 -3.63 27.98 -12.70
C ALA A 46 -4.20 28.04 -11.26
N PRO A 47 -3.39 27.78 -10.21
CA PRO A 47 -3.90 27.71 -8.83
C PRO A 47 -4.61 28.99 -8.37
N ALA A 48 -4.26 30.13 -8.97
CA ALA A 48 -4.90 31.43 -8.73
C ALA A 48 -6.35 31.52 -9.22
N ASP A 49 -6.78 30.61 -10.11
CA ASP A 49 -8.12 30.57 -10.69
C ASP A 49 -9.07 29.67 -9.90
N LEU A 50 -8.56 28.86 -8.97
CA LEU A 50 -9.39 28.06 -8.07
C LEU A 50 -10.36 28.94 -7.27
N PRO A 51 -11.58 28.47 -6.93
CA PRO A 51 -12.44 29.13 -5.97
C PRO A 51 -11.72 29.33 -4.61
N PRO A 52 -11.90 30.46 -3.90
CA PRO A 52 -11.25 30.72 -2.61
C PRO A 52 -11.41 29.59 -1.59
N GLU A 53 -12.55 28.88 -1.62
CA GLU A 53 -12.90 27.77 -0.74
C GLU A 53 -12.06 26.51 -1.01
N LEU A 54 -11.50 26.39 -2.23
CA LEU A 54 -10.63 25.30 -2.69
C LEU A 54 -9.16 25.69 -2.72
N ARG A 55 -8.83 26.98 -2.54
CA ARG A 55 -7.45 27.46 -2.35
C ARG A 55 -6.96 27.07 -0.96
N SER A 56 -6.51 25.84 -0.80
CA SER A 56 -5.94 25.42 0.48
C SER A 56 -4.64 26.19 0.79
N SER A 57 -4.46 26.62 2.04
CA SER A 57 -3.17 27.14 2.50
C SER A 57 -2.25 25.95 2.79
N GLY A 58 -1.29 25.69 1.90
CA GLY A 58 -0.25 24.67 2.10
C GLY A 58 -0.44 23.37 1.32
N ALA A 59 -1.19 23.38 0.20
CA ALA A 59 -1.15 22.28 -0.77
C ALA A 59 0.28 22.10 -1.32
N TRP A 60 0.78 20.88 -1.23
CA TRP A 60 2.06 20.48 -1.82
C TRP A 60 1.86 20.32 -3.33
N PRO A 61 2.87 20.65 -4.15
CA PRO A 61 2.78 20.43 -5.60
C PRO A 61 2.61 18.93 -5.88
N ASP A 62 1.70 18.60 -6.80
CA ASP A 62 1.45 17.21 -7.18
C ASP A 62 2.74 16.63 -7.80
N ARG A 63 3.08 15.38 -7.47
CA ARG A 63 4.29 14.78 -8.01
C ARG A 63 4.21 14.61 -9.54
N SER A 64 3.14 14.03 -10.04
CA SER A 64 2.90 13.91 -11.48
C SER A 64 1.45 14.28 -11.79
N ALA A 65 1.24 15.04 -12.87
CA ALA A 65 -0.10 15.26 -13.42
C ALA A 65 -0.48 14.21 -14.49
N THR A 66 0.38 13.23 -14.77
CA THR A 66 0.20 12.23 -15.84
C THR A 66 -1.13 11.48 -15.72
N LEU A 67 -1.45 10.96 -14.54
CA LEU A 67 -2.72 10.25 -14.32
C LEU A 67 -3.95 11.14 -14.50
N LEU A 68 -3.90 12.42 -14.11
CA LEU A 68 -5.00 13.37 -14.33
C LEU A 68 -5.26 13.58 -15.83
N LEU A 69 -4.18 13.74 -16.61
CA LEU A 69 -4.26 13.89 -18.06
C LEU A 69 -4.78 12.60 -18.72
N HIS A 70 -4.30 11.44 -18.27
CA HIS A 70 -4.78 10.16 -18.75
C HIS A 70 -6.28 9.96 -18.44
N GLU A 71 -6.73 10.25 -17.22
CA GLU A 71 -8.15 10.19 -16.84
C GLU A 71 -9.00 11.06 -17.75
N PHE A 72 -8.59 12.32 -17.99
CA PHE A 72 -9.27 13.22 -18.92
C PHE A 72 -9.36 12.61 -20.32
N SER A 73 -8.28 12.01 -20.83
CA SER A 73 -8.29 11.39 -22.17
C SER A 73 -9.33 10.28 -22.31
N GLN A 74 -9.57 9.50 -21.25
CA GLN A 74 -10.54 8.40 -21.25
C GLN A 74 -12.00 8.87 -21.24
N ILE A 75 -12.28 10.04 -20.67
CA ILE A 75 -13.65 10.57 -20.55
C ILE A 75 -13.95 11.72 -21.49
N ARG A 76 -12.96 12.17 -22.28
CA ARG A 76 -13.04 13.37 -23.12
C ARG A 76 -14.30 13.42 -23.98
N GLU A 77 -14.70 12.29 -24.58
CA GLU A 77 -15.88 12.20 -25.46
C GLU A 77 -17.22 12.32 -24.73
N THR A 78 -17.23 12.17 -23.40
CA THR A 78 -18.44 12.27 -22.56
C THR A 78 -18.66 13.67 -22.00
N LEU A 79 -17.67 14.56 -22.08
CA LEU A 79 -17.68 15.90 -21.51
C LEU A 79 -18.31 16.93 -22.45
N SER A 80 -18.79 18.03 -21.90
CA SER A 80 -19.22 19.17 -22.70
C SER A 80 -18.06 19.79 -23.49
N ALA A 81 -18.37 20.34 -24.67
CA ALA A 81 -17.37 21.00 -25.53
C ALA A 81 -16.68 22.18 -24.84
N ALA A 82 -17.37 22.88 -23.93
CA ALA A 82 -16.82 23.99 -23.17
C ALA A 82 -15.74 23.51 -22.17
N THR A 83 -16.02 22.42 -21.46
CA THR A 83 -15.07 21.80 -20.54
C THR A 83 -13.85 21.25 -21.27
N VAL A 84 -14.06 20.54 -22.39
CA VAL A 84 -12.95 20.05 -23.22
C VAL A 84 -12.07 21.20 -23.70
N THR A 85 -12.67 22.29 -24.22
CA THR A 85 -11.90 23.46 -24.67
C THR A 85 -11.09 24.07 -23.52
N THR A 86 -11.70 24.24 -22.35
CA THR A 86 -11.05 24.81 -21.16
C THR A 86 -9.86 23.96 -20.71
N ILE A 87 -10.02 22.63 -20.67
CA ILE A 87 -8.95 21.72 -20.27
C ILE A 87 -7.84 21.67 -21.33
N GLU A 88 -8.18 21.59 -22.62
CA GLU A 88 -7.20 21.57 -23.71
C GLU A 88 -6.40 22.87 -23.79
N ASP A 89 -6.99 24.02 -23.44
CA ASP A 89 -6.25 25.28 -23.31
C ASP A 89 -5.15 25.19 -22.25
N TYR A 90 -5.37 24.49 -21.13
CA TYR A 90 -4.29 24.19 -20.17
C TYR A 90 -3.24 23.26 -20.75
N LEU A 91 -3.61 22.27 -21.57
CA LEU A 91 -2.69 21.26 -22.10
C LEU A 91 -1.87 21.73 -23.31
N ARG A 92 -2.19 22.88 -23.90
CA ARG A 92 -1.37 23.46 -24.96
C ARG A 92 0.06 23.66 -24.47
N LEU A 93 0.99 23.09 -25.24
CA LEU A 93 2.41 23.25 -24.98
C LEU A 93 2.84 24.71 -25.21
N PRO A 94 3.73 25.25 -24.37
CA PRO A 94 4.39 26.51 -24.65
C PRO A 94 5.02 26.48 -26.04
N SER A 95 4.56 27.38 -26.92
CA SER A 95 5.00 27.42 -28.32
C SER A 95 4.94 28.86 -28.84
N GLY A 96 5.93 29.66 -28.45
CA GLY A 96 6.16 31.01 -28.96
C GLY A 96 7.17 31.06 -30.11
N SER A 97 7.25 32.21 -30.80
CA SER A 97 8.30 32.48 -31.80
C SER A 97 9.72 32.53 -31.21
N ALA A 98 9.85 32.53 -29.88
CA ALA A 98 11.10 32.56 -29.13
C ALA A 98 11.53 31.18 -28.59
N THR A 99 10.79 30.10 -28.88
CA THR A 99 11.13 28.76 -28.42
C THR A 99 12.44 28.27 -29.06
N GLN A 100 13.37 27.84 -28.21
CA GLN A 100 14.67 27.29 -28.58
C GLN A 100 14.67 25.76 -28.36
N SER A 101 15.67 25.06 -28.92
CA SER A 101 15.75 23.60 -28.82
C SER A 101 17.17 23.14 -28.51
N HIS A 102 17.30 22.25 -27.53
CA HIS A 102 18.51 21.50 -27.23
C HIS A 102 18.26 20.01 -27.54
N VAL A 103 19.20 19.36 -28.22
CA VAL A 103 19.05 17.98 -28.70
C VAL A 103 20.19 17.13 -28.16
N THR A 104 19.83 15.98 -27.60
CA THR A 104 20.75 14.97 -27.08
C THR A 104 20.66 13.68 -27.89
N THR A 105 21.13 12.55 -27.33
CA THR A 105 21.06 11.22 -27.96
C THR A 105 19.64 10.68 -27.98
N HIS A 106 18.81 10.96 -26.98
CA HIS A 106 17.47 10.42 -26.89
C HIS A 106 16.38 11.49 -26.79
N PHE A 107 16.73 12.75 -26.52
CA PHE A 107 15.75 13.80 -26.23
C PHE A 107 15.88 15.02 -27.15
N ARG A 108 14.76 15.73 -27.29
CA ARG A 108 14.69 17.09 -27.83
C ARG A 108 13.96 17.98 -26.83
N LEU A 109 14.71 18.82 -26.14
CA LEU A 109 14.21 19.74 -25.13
C LEU A 109 13.88 21.07 -25.77
N ASN A 110 12.62 21.50 -25.69
CA ASN A 110 12.14 22.78 -26.20
C ASN A 110 11.85 23.72 -25.03
N TYR A 111 12.46 24.91 -25.05
CA TYR A 111 12.43 25.83 -23.92
C TYR A 111 12.30 27.29 -24.36
N GLU A 112 11.85 28.13 -23.43
CA GLU A 112 11.79 29.58 -23.59
C GLU A 112 12.66 30.23 -22.51
N THR A 113 13.26 31.39 -22.79
CA THR A 113 14.05 32.17 -21.82
C THR A 113 13.36 33.47 -21.40
N THR A 114 12.17 33.71 -21.95
CA THR A 114 11.30 34.86 -21.62
C THR A 114 9.84 34.41 -21.64
N GLY A 115 9.00 35.03 -20.82
CA GLY A 115 7.58 34.68 -20.73
C GLY A 115 7.25 33.87 -19.48
N ALA A 116 5.99 33.45 -19.36
CA ALA A 116 5.49 32.80 -18.15
C ALA A 116 6.11 31.41 -17.90
N HIS A 117 6.59 30.74 -18.95
CA HIS A 117 7.13 29.38 -18.87
C HIS A 117 8.66 29.34 -19.00
N ALA A 118 9.32 30.49 -18.89
CA ALA A 118 10.75 30.61 -19.11
C ALA A 118 11.58 29.89 -18.05
N VAL A 119 12.57 29.11 -18.50
CA VAL A 119 13.66 28.63 -17.64
C VAL A 119 14.59 29.79 -17.29
N ASP A 120 15.40 29.63 -16.25
CA ASP A 120 16.47 30.58 -15.95
C ASP A 120 17.43 30.68 -17.16
N PRO A 121 17.63 31.87 -17.76
CA PRO A 121 18.50 32.04 -18.93
C PRO A 121 20.00 31.98 -18.62
N ALA A 122 20.41 31.80 -17.36
CA ALA A 122 21.82 31.70 -16.99
C ALA A 122 22.53 30.56 -17.73
N ASP A 123 23.65 30.88 -18.36
CA ASP A 123 24.52 29.99 -19.16
C ASP A 123 25.97 30.31 -18.77
N THR A 124 26.47 29.60 -17.76
CA THR A 124 27.75 29.93 -17.10
C THR A 124 28.75 28.79 -17.13
N ALA A 125 28.29 27.54 -17.05
CA ALA A 125 29.16 26.39 -16.95
C ALA A 125 28.42 25.11 -17.40
N PRO A 126 28.59 24.68 -18.67
CA PRO A 126 29.41 25.30 -19.71
C PRO A 126 28.72 26.51 -20.36
N ALA A 127 29.45 27.60 -20.63
CA ALA A 127 28.96 28.74 -21.41
C ALA A 127 28.78 28.39 -22.91
N ASN A 128 27.80 27.56 -23.26
CA ASN A 128 27.66 26.91 -24.57
C ASN A 128 26.47 27.45 -25.41
N GLY A 129 25.79 28.49 -24.93
CA GLY A 129 24.59 29.05 -25.53
C GLY A 129 23.30 28.34 -25.13
N ILE A 130 23.36 27.44 -24.15
CA ILE A 130 22.23 26.68 -23.61
C ILE A 130 22.15 26.99 -22.13
N PRO A 131 20.97 27.33 -21.59
CA PRO A 131 20.90 27.62 -20.16
C PRO A 131 21.37 26.42 -19.33
N ASP A 132 22.14 26.67 -18.27
CA ASP A 132 22.72 25.65 -17.38
C ASP A 132 21.62 24.73 -16.82
N TYR A 133 20.40 25.27 -16.63
CA TYR A 133 19.24 24.51 -16.20
C TYR A 133 18.81 23.45 -17.23
N VAL A 134 18.79 23.81 -18.52
CA VAL A 134 18.41 22.92 -19.63
C VAL A 134 19.46 21.85 -19.84
N ASP A 135 20.75 22.20 -19.75
CA ASP A 135 21.86 21.25 -19.84
C ASP A 135 21.77 20.18 -18.73
N ARG A 136 21.51 20.60 -17.48
CA ARG A 136 21.31 19.65 -16.37
C ARG A 136 20.08 18.77 -16.56
N ALA A 137 18.95 19.34 -16.97
CA ALA A 137 17.74 18.55 -17.23
C ALA A 137 17.99 17.50 -18.32
N ALA A 138 18.75 17.85 -19.35
CA ALA A 138 19.15 16.94 -20.41
C ALA A 138 20.08 15.81 -19.91
N GLU A 139 21.06 16.14 -19.07
CA GLU A 139 21.94 15.15 -18.41
C GLU A 139 21.14 14.17 -17.54
N TYR A 140 20.18 14.65 -16.75
CA TYR A 140 19.36 13.80 -15.89
C TYR A 140 18.47 12.87 -16.72
N LEU A 141 17.87 13.35 -17.80
CA LEU A 141 17.07 12.52 -18.72
C LEU A 141 17.90 11.42 -19.40
N GLU A 142 19.12 11.74 -19.86
CA GLU A 142 20.04 10.75 -20.45
C GLU A 142 20.54 9.72 -19.42
N THR A 143 20.76 10.16 -18.18
CA THR A 143 21.06 9.27 -17.06
C THR A 143 19.91 8.32 -16.79
N SER A 144 18.68 8.84 -16.69
CA SER A 144 17.47 8.03 -16.53
C SER A 144 17.28 7.05 -17.68
N TRP A 145 17.55 7.46 -18.92
CA TRP A 145 17.48 6.58 -20.09
C TRP A 145 18.46 5.42 -19.96
N THR A 146 19.72 5.72 -19.66
CA THR A 146 20.76 4.70 -19.49
C THR A 146 20.36 3.69 -18.42
N ARG A 147 19.91 4.16 -17.26
CA ARG A 147 19.55 3.31 -16.12
C ARG A 147 18.30 2.47 -16.37
N LEU A 148 17.21 3.08 -16.86
CA LEU A 148 15.93 2.40 -17.02
C LEU A 148 15.84 1.58 -18.31
N ILE A 149 16.33 2.11 -19.42
CA ILE A 149 16.14 1.50 -20.74
C ILE A 149 17.33 0.60 -21.07
N ASP A 150 18.55 1.16 -21.05
CA ASP A 150 19.73 0.42 -21.53
C ASP A 150 20.21 -0.64 -20.53
N GLU A 151 20.22 -0.32 -19.24
CA GLU A 151 20.71 -1.22 -18.18
C GLU A 151 19.62 -2.14 -17.62
N ALA A 152 18.47 -1.59 -17.20
CA ALA A 152 17.39 -2.41 -16.64
C ALA A 152 16.60 -3.16 -17.72
N GLY A 153 16.43 -2.58 -18.91
CA GLY A 153 15.73 -3.24 -20.03
C GLY A 153 14.24 -2.91 -20.14
N PHE A 154 13.77 -1.81 -19.57
CA PHE A 154 12.41 -1.32 -19.83
C PHE A 154 12.24 -0.88 -21.29
N VAL A 155 11.00 -0.89 -21.79
CA VAL A 155 10.70 -0.57 -23.19
C VAL A 155 11.00 0.91 -23.46
N ALA A 156 11.78 1.18 -24.50
CA ALA A 156 12.06 2.54 -24.93
C ALA A 156 10.76 3.27 -25.36
N PRO A 157 10.57 4.55 -24.97
CA PRO A 157 9.43 5.35 -25.37
C PRO A 157 9.25 5.45 -26.90
N LEU A 158 8.00 5.56 -27.35
CA LEU A 158 7.68 5.79 -28.76
C LEU A 158 8.09 7.21 -29.19
N THR A 159 8.68 7.34 -30.38
CA THR A 159 9.06 8.66 -30.93
C THR A 159 8.77 8.73 -32.43
N SER A 160 8.36 9.89 -32.94
CA SER A 160 8.16 10.13 -34.38
C SER A 160 9.44 10.54 -35.13
N GLY A 161 10.47 10.98 -34.41
CA GLY A 161 11.70 11.55 -34.96
C GLY A 161 12.99 11.01 -34.35
N GLY A 162 12.92 9.86 -33.67
CA GLY A 162 14.06 9.23 -32.98
C GLY A 162 14.52 9.96 -31.70
N ARG A 163 13.78 10.98 -31.27
CA ARG A 163 14.02 11.74 -30.04
C ARG A 163 12.70 12.01 -29.34
N LEU A 164 12.64 11.76 -28.04
CA LEU A 164 11.49 12.04 -27.19
C LEU A 164 11.40 13.55 -26.94
N PRO A 165 10.28 14.21 -27.30
CA PRO A 165 10.11 15.63 -27.04
C PRO A 165 9.94 15.91 -25.54
N VAL A 166 10.59 16.98 -25.10
CA VAL A 166 10.52 17.51 -23.73
C VAL A 166 10.23 19.00 -23.78
N SER A 167 9.41 19.51 -22.84
CA SER A 167 9.14 20.93 -22.67
C SER A 167 9.23 21.36 -21.21
N PHE A 168 9.27 22.67 -20.96
CA PHE A 168 9.31 23.25 -19.62
C PHE A 168 8.09 24.14 -19.36
N ARG A 169 7.59 24.15 -18.13
CA ARG A 169 6.40 24.92 -17.76
C ARG A 169 6.41 25.41 -16.32
N ASP A 170 5.75 26.54 -16.09
CA ASP A 170 5.34 26.99 -14.75
C ASP A 170 4.04 26.28 -14.34
N MET A 171 4.06 25.51 -13.26
CA MET A 171 2.92 24.71 -12.80
C MET A 171 3.09 24.31 -11.33
N ALA A 172 2.00 24.00 -10.64
CA ALA A 172 2.00 23.48 -9.28
C ALA A 172 2.14 21.94 -9.25
N SER A 173 2.99 21.40 -10.11
CA SER A 173 3.35 19.98 -10.16
C SER A 173 4.82 19.84 -10.59
N PHE A 174 5.48 18.73 -10.23
CA PHE A 174 6.88 18.53 -10.61
C PHE A 174 7.02 18.28 -12.12
N GLY A 175 6.11 17.50 -12.69
CA GLY A 175 6.16 17.08 -14.09
C GLY A 175 4.87 16.42 -14.54
N TYR A 176 4.81 16.13 -15.83
CA TYR A 176 3.85 15.18 -16.38
C TYR A 176 4.29 14.68 -17.76
N THR A 177 3.76 13.54 -18.13
CA THR A 177 3.88 12.94 -19.46
C THR A 177 2.50 12.93 -20.08
N GLN A 178 2.38 13.50 -21.28
CA GLN A 178 1.11 13.55 -22.01
C GLN A 178 1.19 12.79 -23.33
N ASP A 179 0.08 12.16 -23.72
CA ASP A 179 -0.09 11.58 -25.05
C ASP A 179 -0.48 12.69 -26.05
N ILE A 180 0.32 12.82 -27.11
CA ILE A 180 0.02 13.68 -28.26
C ILE A 180 -0.04 12.81 -29.51
N ASN A 181 -1.25 12.41 -29.89
CA ASN A 181 -1.51 11.58 -31.07
C ASN A 181 -0.79 10.22 -31.01
N GLY A 182 -0.83 9.55 -29.87
CA GLY A 182 -0.23 8.24 -29.64
C GLY A 182 1.27 8.28 -29.32
N LEU A 183 1.84 9.46 -29.06
CA LEU A 183 3.25 9.64 -28.73
C LEU A 183 3.41 10.36 -27.40
N PRO A 184 4.29 9.89 -26.51
CA PRO A 184 4.56 10.56 -25.25
C PRO A 184 5.31 11.88 -25.47
N HIS A 185 5.00 12.87 -24.63
CA HIS A 185 5.70 14.13 -24.51
C HIS A 185 5.90 14.45 -23.04
N ILE A 186 7.15 14.63 -22.61
CA ILE A 186 7.48 14.95 -21.22
C ILE A 186 7.44 16.47 -21.00
N VAL A 187 6.84 16.91 -19.90
CA VAL A 187 6.88 18.31 -19.46
C VAL A 187 7.46 18.36 -18.06
N LEU A 188 8.56 19.08 -17.92
CA LEU A 188 9.22 19.33 -16.65
C LEU A 188 8.80 20.71 -16.12
N HIS A 189 8.81 20.87 -14.80
CA HIS A 189 8.68 22.19 -14.21
C HIS A 189 9.87 23.09 -14.61
N ARG A 190 9.69 24.41 -14.67
CA ARG A 190 10.69 25.34 -15.22
C ARG A 190 11.87 25.68 -14.30
N SER A 191 11.78 25.37 -13.01
CA SER A 191 12.80 25.76 -12.02
C SER A 191 12.87 24.89 -10.77
N TYR A 192 11.71 24.41 -10.32
CA TYR A 192 11.49 23.72 -9.02
C TYR A 192 11.71 24.62 -7.80
N SER A 193 11.82 25.93 -8.00
CA SER A 193 11.88 26.90 -6.91
C SER A 193 10.63 26.83 -6.03
N GLY A 194 10.81 26.69 -4.72
CA GLY A 194 9.72 26.59 -3.75
C GLY A 194 9.11 25.18 -3.62
N PHE A 195 9.67 24.20 -4.33
CA PHE A 195 9.28 22.80 -4.17
C PHE A 195 9.86 22.22 -2.86
N PRO A 196 9.28 21.13 -2.35
CA PRO A 196 9.72 20.53 -1.10
C PRO A 196 11.19 20.11 -1.07
N ALA A 197 11.75 20.06 0.14
CA ALA A 197 13.11 19.59 0.35
C ALA A 197 13.24 18.07 0.16
N ASN A 198 14.39 17.64 -0.34
CA ASN A 198 14.81 16.25 -0.46
C ASN A 198 16.27 16.11 0.01
N GLN A 199 16.84 14.90 -0.11
CA GLN A 199 18.16 14.59 0.43
C GLN A 199 19.29 14.72 -0.61
N ASP A 200 19.00 15.19 -1.83
CA ASP A 200 20.01 15.25 -2.89
C ASP A 200 21.20 16.13 -2.48
N PRO A 201 22.45 15.64 -2.65
CA PRO A 201 23.65 16.35 -2.22
C PRO A 201 23.89 17.65 -2.99
N GLU A 202 23.27 17.84 -4.15
CA GLU A 202 23.36 19.07 -4.94
C GLU A 202 22.23 20.08 -4.62
N GLY A 203 21.35 19.74 -3.68
CA GLY A 203 20.28 20.59 -3.18
C GLY A 203 18.91 20.28 -3.77
N SER A 204 17.86 20.70 -3.05
CA SER A 204 16.48 20.26 -3.27
C SER A 204 15.95 20.50 -4.68
N GLU A 205 16.26 21.64 -5.31
CA GLU A 205 15.78 21.96 -6.66
C GLU A 205 16.38 21.01 -7.71
N ARG A 206 17.65 20.64 -7.55
CA ARG A 206 18.32 19.69 -8.44
C ARG A 206 17.85 18.27 -8.19
N GLY A 207 17.69 17.89 -6.92
CA GLY A 207 17.08 16.62 -6.55
C GLY A 207 15.69 16.47 -7.16
N ALA A 208 14.84 17.50 -7.07
CA ALA A 208 13.51 17.52 -7.67
C ALA A 208 13.56 17.34 -9.20
N ALA A 209 14.47 18.02 -9.89
CA ALA A 209 14.64 17.86 -11.34
C ALA A 209 15.10 16.44 -11.73
N LYS A 210 16.02 15.83 -10.97
CA LYS A 210 16.52 14.46 -11.21
C LYS A 210 15.41 13.43 -11.12
N VAL A 211 14.73 13.38 -9.97
CA VAL A 211 13.65 12.42 -9.73
C VAL A 211 12.50 12.61 -10.72
N THR A 212 12.15 13.85 -11.07
CA THR A 212 11.13 14.10 -12.09
C THR A 212 11.56 13.58 -13.46
N ALA A 213 12.82 13.76 -13.85
CA ALA A 213 13.32 13.23 -15.12
C ALA A 213 13.21 11.70 -15.19
N ALA A 214 13.53 10.99 -14.10
CA ALA A 214 13.35 9.54 -14.00
C ALA A 214 11.87 9.13 -14.02
N HIS A 215 11.04 9.81 -13.22
CA HIS A 215 9.61 9.58 -13.07
C HIS A 215 8.86 9.70 -14.41
N GLU A 216 9.06 10.82 -15.11
CA GLU A 216 8.33 11.08 -16.35
C GLU A 216 8.85 10.23 -17.52
N LEU A 217 10.15 9.93 -17.55
CA LEU A 217 10.67 8.96 -18.51
C LEU A 217 10.06 7.58 -18.27
N LYS A 218 9.85 7.20 -17.00
CA LYS A 218 9.22 5.95 -16.66
C LYS A 218 7.77 5.91 -17.14
N HIS A 219 7.00 6.98 -17.00
CA HIS A 219 5.68 7.09 -17.61
C HIS A 219 5.70 6.96 -19.14
N ALA A 220 6.67 7.58 -19.82
CA ALA A 220 6.82 7.45 -21.27
C ALA A 220 7.15 6.00 -21.70
N SER A 221 7.90 5.26 -20.88
CA SER A 221 8.17 3.83 -21.08
C SER A 221 6.92 2.97 -20.83
N GLN A 222 6.19 3.24 -19.75
CA GLN A 222 4.92 2.57 -19.43
C GLN A 222 3.88 2.80 -20.54
N HIS A 223 3.80 4.01 -21.10
CA HIS A 223 2.97 4.34 -22.25
C HIS A 223 3.25 3.43 -23.44
N ALA A 224 4.53 3.31 -23.82
CA ALA A 224 4.97 2.46 -24.92
C ALA A 224 4.71 0.96 -24.66
N THR A 225 4.60 0.56 -23.39
CA THR A 225 4.45 -0.83 -22.99
C THR A 225 2.99 -1.27 -22.92
N SER A 226 2.18 -0.55 -22.14
CA SER A 226 0.82 -0.96 -21.76
C SER A 226 -0.24 0.09 -22.09
N GLY A 227 0.15 1.29 -22.52
CA GLY A 227 -0.80 2.39 -22.71
C GLY A 227 -1.46 2.85 -21.41
N TRP A 228 -0.77 2.71 -20.26
CA TRP A 228 -1.21 3.15 -18.94
C TRP A 228 -2.44 2.42 -18.36
N THR A 229 -2.58 1.13 -18.62
CA THR A 229 -3.72 0.32 -18.12
C THR A 229 -3.68 -0.02 -16.62
N GLU A 230 -2.58 0.30 -15.92
CA GLU A 230 -2.32 -0.16 -14.56
C GLU A 230 -2.96 0.72 -13.45
N GLY A 231 -3.51 1.89 -13.78
CA GLY A 231 -4.09 2.80 -12.79
C GLY A 231 -3.02 3.40 -11.87
N GLY A 232 -3.31 3.53 -10.57
CA GLY A 232 -2.38 4.15 -9.60
C GLY A 232 -1.04 3.40 -9.40
N TRP A 233 -0.98 2.13 -9.81
CA TRP A 233 0.27 1.36 -9.89
C TRP A 233 1.33 1.99 -10.80
N LEU A 234 0.93 2.83 -11.76
CA LEU A 234 1.85 3.60 -12.59
C LEU A 234 2.71 4.55 -11.75
N GLU A 235 2.09 5.22 -10.77
CA GLU A 235 2.77 6.16 -9.88
C GLU A 235 3.67 5.43 -8.90
N ALA A 236 3.23 4.30 -8.34
CA ALA A 236 4.06 3.47 -7.46
C ALA A 236 5.36 3.03 -8.14
N ASP A 237 5.27 2.58 -9.39
CA ASP A 237 6.42 2.14 -10.19
C ASP A 237 7.27 3.31 -10.73
N ALA A 238 6.65 4.44 -11.07
CA ALA A 238 7.38 5.66 -11.42
C ALA A 238 8.14 6.24 -10.22
N THR A 239 7.57 6.18 -9.01
CA THR A 239 8.23 6.57 -7.75
C THR A 239 9.43 5.66 -7.45
N TRP A 240 9.29 4.35 -7.62
CA TRP A 240 10.42 3.42 -7.50
C TRP A 240 11.55 3.77 -8.48
N ALA A 241 11.20 4.15 -9.71
CA ALA A 241 12.20 4.52 -10.73
C ALA A 241 13.02 5.74 -10.33
N GLU A 242 12.48 6.66 -9.53
CA GLU A 242 13.21 7.83 -9.02
C GLU A 242 14.42 7.41 -8.21
N ASP A 243 14.20 6.50 -7.26
CA ASP A 243 15.24 6.01 -6.35
C ASP A 243 16.20 5.05 -7.04
N PHE A 244 15.68 4.19 -7.92
CA PHE A 244 16.51 3.30 -8.73
C PHE A 244 17.53 4.04 -9.61
N VAL A 245 17.16 5.22 -10.13
CA VAL A 245 18.04 6.05 -10.95
C VAL A 245 18.90 6.98 -10.08
N PHE A 246 18.31 7.62 -9.07
CA PHE A 246 18.92 8.67 -8.26
C PHE A 246 18.80 8.41 -6.75
N ASP A 247 19.30 7.27 -6.31
CA ASP A 247 19.37 6.74 -4.92
C ASP A 247 19.66 7.80 -3.83
N ALA A 248 20.62 8.71 -4.07
CA ALA A 248 20.97 9.74 -3.10
C ALA A 248 19.89 10.81 -2.87
N THR A 249 18.86 10.89 -3.73
CA THR A 249 17.83 11.93 -3.65
C THR A 249 16.80 11.62 -2.58
N ASN A 250 16.41 10.34 -2.47
CA ASN A 250 15.56 9.85 -1.39
C ASN A 250 14.25 10.65 -1.22
N ASP A 251 13.71 11.22 -2.31
CA ASP A 251 12.52 12.07 -2.24
C ASP A 251 11.29 11.24 -1.85
N TYR A 252 11.25 9.96 -2.22
CA TYR A 252 10.12 9.07 -1.95
C TYR A 252 9.84 8.83 -0.45
N LEU A 253 10.85 9.00 0.41
CA LEU A 253 10.74 8.77 1.86
C LEU A 253 9.62 9.59 2.51
N ARG A 254 9.30 10.76 1.94
CA ARG A 254 8.23 11.64 2.42
C ARG A 254 6.83 11.07 2.23
N TYR A 255 6.66 10.15 1.28
CA TYR A 255 5.38 9.50 1.02
C TYR A 255 5.10 8.40 2.05
N LEU A 256 6.15 7.80 2.62
CA LEU A 256 6.02 6.65 3.51
C LEU A 256 5.13 6.89 4.75
N PRO A 257 5.20 8.05 5.43
CA PRO A 257 4.31 8.35 6.56
C PRO A 257 2.82 8.50 6.20
N LEU A 258 2.47 8.61 4.91
CA LEU A 258 1.16 9.07 4.48
C LEU A 258 0.16 7.93 4.20
N GLY A 259 0.56 6.68 4.22
CA GLY A 259 -0.33 5.58 3.84
C GLY A 259 0.37 4.28 3.48
N SER A 260 1.70 4.32 3.39
CA SER A 260 2.50 3.16 2.98
C SER A 260 2.28 1.91 3.85
N PRO A 261 2.68 0.72 3.35
CA PRO A 261 2.68 -0.51 4.12
C PRO A 261 3.47 -0.48 5.44
N VAL A 262 4.33 0.53 5.66
CA VAL A 262 5.05 0.72 6.92
C VAL A 262 4.22 1.54 7.91
N SER A 263 3.59 2.64 7.48
CA SER A 263 2.82 3.51 8.36
C SER A 263 1.40 3.00 8.64
N HIS A 264 0.81 2.31 7.67
CA HIS A 264 -0.55 1.74 7.73
C HIS A 264 -0.53 0.26 7.33
N PRO A 265 0.17 -0.60 8.09
CA PRO A 265 0.40 -1.99 7.74
C PRO A 265 -0.89 -2.82 7.64
N ASP A 266 -1.95 -2.38 8.31
CA ASP A 266 -3.26 -3.02 8.33
C ASP A 266 -4.05 -2.83 7.02
N ARG A 267 -3.64 -1.88 6.19
CA ARG A 267 -4.23 -1.60 4.88
C ARG A 267 -3.38 -2.19 3.76
N TRP A 268 -4.05 -2.50 2.65
CA TRP A 268 -3.39 -2.93 1.42
C TRP A 268 -3.51 -1.83 0.38
N LEU A 269 -2.37 -1.30 -0.07
CA LEU A 269 -2.16 -0.46 -1.27
C LEU A 269 -3.42 0.31 -1.74
N ASP A 270 -4.04 1.03 -0.81
CA ASP A 270 -5.32 1.75 -0.96
C ASP A 270 -6.44 0.99 -1.69
N GLY A 271 -6.77 -0.22 -1.23
CA GLY A 271 -7.81 -1.05 -1.85
C GLY A 271 -7.42 -1.58 -3.23
N GLY A 272 -6.12 -1.57 -3.56
CA GLY A 272 -5.56 -2.05 -4.82
C GLY A 272 -5.37 -0.97 -5.90
N ALA A 273 -5.59 0.31 -5.58
CA ALA A 273 -5.34 1.42 -6.50
C ALA A 273 -3.83 1.70 -6.66
N ALA A 274 -3.05 1.51 -5.59
CA ALA A 274 -1.64 1.85 -5.44
C ALA A 274 -1.30 3.32 -5.73
N SER A 275 -0.23 3.81 -5.11
CA SER A 275 0.15 5.23 -5.17
C SER A 275 1.66 5.45 -4.87
N TYR A 276 2.14 6.70 -4.85
CA TYR A 276 3.52 7.06 -4.51
C TYR A 276 4.01 6.38 -3.20
N GLU A 277 3.19 6.35 -2.16
CA GLU A 277 3.47 5.72 -0.86
C GLU A 277 3.59 4.19 -0.91
N ASP A 278 3.09 3.56 -1.98
CA ASP A 278 3.06 2.11 -2.17
C ASP A 278 4.26 1.58 -2.95
N CYS A 279 5.17 2.46 -3.37
CA CYS A 279 6.42 2.11 -4.08
C CYS A 279 7.25 1.03 -3.37
N LEU A 280 7.10 0.88 -2.05
CA LEU A 280 7.77 -0.18 -1.27
C LEU A 280 7.47 -1.60 -1.77
N TRP A 281 6.34 -1.82 -2.48
CA TRP A 281 6.10 -3.09 -3.16
C TRP A 281 7.13 -3.34 -4.28
N GLN A 282 7.42 -2.32 -5.10
CA GLN A 282 8.43 -2.38 -6.14
C GLN A 282 9.85 -2.45 -5.55
N HIS A 283 10.14 -1.73 -4.47
CA HIS A 283 11.40 -1.89 -3.73
C HIS A 283 11.57 -3.32 -3.22
N LEU A 284 10.54 -3.92 -2.61
CA LEU A 284 10.61 -5.29 -2.12
C LEU A 284 10.92 -6.28 -3.25
N ILE A 285 10.22 -6.17 -4.39
CA ILE A 285 10.43 -7.04 -5.56
C ILE A 285 11.84 -6.86 -6.12
N SER A 286 12.27 -5.61 -6.34
CA SER A 286 13.57 -5.31 -6.95
C SER A 286 14.75 -5.64 -6.03
N GLU A 287 14.63 -5.45 -4.72
CA GLU A 287 15.66 -5.87 -3.75
C GLU A 287 15.70 -7.40 -3.59
N SER A 288 14.58 -8.09 -3.79
CA SER A 288 14.52 -9.56 -3.70
C SER A 288 15.00 -10.27 -4.97
N PHE A 289 14.69 -9.74 -6.15
CA PHE A 289 14.87 -10.42 -7.43
C PHE A 289 15.62 -9.61 -8.50
N GLY A 290 15.98 -8.36 -8.20
CA GLY A 290 16.53 -7.41 -9.16
C GLY A 290 15.46 -6.65 -9.95
N ALA A 291 15.85 -5.53 -10.56
CA ALA A 291 14.96 -4.71 -11.41
C ALA A 291 14.35 -5.48 -12.59
N GLN A 292 15.00 -6.57 -13.04
CA GLN A 292 14.49 -7.44 -14.11
C GLN A 292 13.11 -8.02 -13.81
N ALA A 293 12.77 -8.29 -12.53
CA ALA A 293 11.45 -8.78 -12.17
C ALA A 293 10.33 -7.76 -12.49
N LEU A 294 10.63 -6.46 -12.34
CA LEU A 294 9.69 -5.40 -12.72
C LEU A 294 9.61 -5.24 -14.24
N VAL A 295 10.71 -5.45 -14.96
CA VAL A 295 10.71 -5.50 -16.44
C VAL A 295 9.83 -6.63 -16.95
N ASP A 296 9.95 -7.83 -16.36
CA ASP A 296 9.17 -9.00 -16.74
C ASP A 296 7.68 -8.82 -16.41
N PHE A 297 7.36 -8.14 -15.30
CA PHE A 297 5.99 -7.73 -14.98
C PHE A 297 5.40 -6.88 -16.12
N PHE A 298 6.12 -5.85 -16.57
CA PHE A 298 5.67 -4.97 -17.64
C PHE A 298 5.63 -5.66 -19.01
N ALA A 299 6.56 -6.59 -19.29
CA ALA A 299 6.49 -7.42 -20.48
C ALA A 299 5.20 -8.27 -20.51
N ARG A 300 4.75 -8.77 -19.35
CA ARG A 300 3.47 -9.47 -19.23
C ARG A 300 2.28 -8.53 -19.40
N ARG A 301 2.33 -7.32 -18.85
CA ARG A 301 1.29 -6.29 -19.06
C ARG A 301 1.08 -5.99 -20.55
N ALA A 302 2.17 -5.84 -21.30
CA ALA A 302 2.11 -5.66 -22.76
C ALA A 302 1.48 -6.86 -23.47
N ALA A 303 1.79 -8.08 -23.04
CA ALA A 303 1.27 -9.30 -23.64
C ALA A 303 -0.21 -9.58 -23.29
N VAL A 304 -0.66 -9.20 -22.09
CA VAL A 304 -2.00 -9.48 -21.57
C VAL A 304 -2.58 -8.25 -20.83
N PRO A 305 -2.87 -7.14 -21.53
CA PRO A 305 -3.26 -5.87 -20.89
C PRO A 305 -4.61 -5.94 -20.15
N SER A 306 -5.47 -6.91 -20.45
CA SER A 306 -6.73 -7.13 -19.74
C SER A 306 -6.59 -7.89 -18.42
N GLU A 307 -5.41 -8.46 -18.13
CA GLU A 307 -5.18 -9.16 -16.86
C GLU A 307 -5.25 -8.17 -15.69
N PRO A 308 -5.84 -8.50 -14.54
CA PRO A 308 -5.75 -7.65 -13.36
C PRO A 308 -4.30 -7.51 -12.90
N VAL A 309 -3.87 -6.30 -12.52
CA VAL A 309 -2.49 -6.00 -12.10
C VAL A 309 -1.97 -6.95 -11.02
N VAL A 310 -2.77 -7.22 -10.00
CA VAL A 310 -2.41 -8.14 -8.91
C VAL A 310 -2.20 -9.58 -9.41
N ALA A 311 -2.98 -10.03 -10.39
CA ALA A 311 -2.80 -11.34 -11.02
C ALA A 311 -1.54 -11.38 -11.90
N THR A 312 -1.21 -10.26 -12.58
CA THR A 312 0.06 -10.12 -13.29
C THR A 312 1.26 -10.26 -12.35
N PHE A 313 1.22 -9.62 -11.17
CA PHE A 313 2.26 -9.79 -10.16
C PHE A 313 2.40 -11.25 -9.71
N ASP A 314 1.29 -11.92 -9.36
CA ASP A 314 1.36 -13.31 -8.91
C ASP A 314 1.95 -14.22 -9.99
N ALA A 315 1.51 -14.07 -11.24
CA ALA A 315 2.02 -14.86 -12.34
C ALA A 315 3.50 -14.57 -12.67
N MET A 316 3.94 -13.32 -12.55
CA MET A 316 5.36 -12.96 -12.66
C MET A 316 6.16 -13.62 -11.53
N LEU A 317 5.72 -13.49 -10.27
CA LEU A 317 6.41 -14.02 -9.10
C LEU A 317 6.58 -15.55 -9.13
N GLN A 318 5.62 -16.27 -9.72
CA GLN A 318 5.74 -17.72 -9.94
C GLN A 318 6.95 -18.08 -10.82
N SER A 319 7.32 -17.25 -11.79
CA SER A 319 8.53 -17.48 -12.61
C SER A 319 9.83 -17.25 -11.84
N TYR A 320 9.77 -16.51 -10.73
CA TYR A 320 10.86 -16.27 -9.78
C TYR A 320 10.84 -17.24 -8.59
N GLY A 321 10.03 -18.30 -8.63
CA GLY A 321 9.94 -19.29 -7.55
C GLY A 321 9.26 -18.78 -6.28
N SER A 322 8.47 -17.70 -6.39
CA SER A 322 7.71 -17.10 -5.30
C SER A 322 6.22 -17.04 -5.65
N SER A 323 5.43 -16.32 -4.85
CA SER A 323 4.02 -16.03 -5.10
C SER A 323 3.66 -14.69 -4.47
N LEU A 324 2.51 -14.14 -4.86
CA LEU A 324 1.96 -12.94 -4.24
C LEU A 324 1.79 -13.13 -2.72
N ALA A 325 1.29 -14.30 -2.31
CA ALA A 325 1.10 -14.62 -0.89
C ALA A 325 2.42 -14.64 -0.11
N ALA A 326 3.47 -15.23 -0.69
CA ALA A 326 4.80 -15.28 -0.09
C ALA A 326 5.40 -13.87 0.01
N MET A 327 5.38 -13.10 -1.08
CA MET A 327 5.91 -11.73 -1.07
C MET A 327 5.11 -10.80 -0.17
N ARG A 328 3.81 -11.03 0.03
CA ARG A 328 3.05 -10.24 1.01
C ARG A 328 3.48 -10.54 2.44
N ALA A 329 3.73 -11.81 2.76
CA ALA A 329 4.30 -12.18 4.05
C ALA A 329 5.68 -11.54 4.26
N GLU A 330 6.51 -11.49 3.21
CA GLU A 330 7.79 -10.76 3.26
C GLU A 330 7.59 -9.27 3.51
N LEU A 331 6.68 -8.61 2.79
CA LEU A 331 6.42 -7.17 2.96
C LEU A 331 6.06 -6.84 4.41
N GLY A 332 5.19 -7.63 5.05
CA GLY A 332 4.85 -7.44 6.46
C GLY A 332 6.06 -7.56 7.38
N VAL A 333 6.95 -8.51 7.14
CA VAL A 333 8.17 -8.68 7.95
C VAL A 333 9.20 -7.58 7.67
N TRP A 334 9.42 -7.21 6.41
CA TRP A 334 10.37 -6.16 6.03
C TRP A 334 9.93 -4.79 6.53
N ALA A 335 8.64 -4.49 6.43
CA ALA A 335 8.05 -3.28 6.98
C ALA A 335 8.21 -3.22 8.50
N TYR A 336 8.10 -4.36 9.22
CA TYR A 336 8.38 -4.40 10.66
C TYR A 336 9.79 -3.89 11.00
N PHE A 337 10.80 -4.29 10.23
CA PHE A 337 12.20 -3.91 10.43
C PHE A 337 12.55 -2.53 9.86
N SER A 338 11.64 -1.57 9.99
CA SER A 338 11.80 -0.18 9.56
C SER A 338 11.91 0.80 10.73
N GLY A 339 12.48 1.98 10.49
CA GLY A 339 12.69 3.03 11.48
C GLY A 339 13.51 2.55 12.68
N ALA A 340 12.95 2.69 13.88
CA ALA A 340 13.59 2.27 15.13
C ALA A 340 13.90 0.76 15.17
N ASN A 341 13.21 -0.05 14.37
CA ASN A 341 13.42 -1.50 14.30
C ASN A 341 14.45 -1.91 13.23
N ALA A 342 15.06 -0.97 12.52
CA ALA A 342 15.97 -1.30 11.43
C ALA A 342 17.35 -1.80 11.90
N THR A 343 17.71 -1.61 13.16
CA THR A 343 19.03 -2.04 13.68
C THR A 343 19.08 -3.54 13.92
N GLN A 344 20.20 -4.20 13.57
CA GLN A 344 20.45 -5.62 13.83
C GLN A 344 19.30 -6.56 13.38
N ARG A 345 18.84 -6.35 12.15
CA ARG A 345 17.75 -7.08 11.49
C ARG A 345 18.27 -8.24 10.61
N PRO A 346 17.55 -9.38 10.53
CA PRO A 346 17.91 -10.49 9.65
C PRO A 346 17.50 -10.24 8.18
N VAL A 347 16.49 -9.40 7.96
CA VAL A 347 15.93 -9.05 6.65
C VAL A 347 15.42 -7.60 6.69
N GLY A 348 15.10 -7.02 5.53
CA GLY A 348 14.46 -5.70 5.42
C GLY A 348 15.10 -4.87 4.33
N PHE A 349 14.44 -3.75 3.99
CA PHE A 349 14.88 -2.83 2.96
C PHE A 349 16.28 -2.28 3.25
N SER A 350 17.05 -2.03 2.20
CA SER A 350 18.37 -1.40 2.29
C SER A 350 18.34 -0.11 3.11
N GLU A 351 17.37 0.76 2.86
CA GLU A 351 17.19 2.07 3.48
C GLU A 351 16.26 2.08 4.70
N ALA A 352 15.91 0.92 5.25
CA ALA A 352 14.89 0.78 6.29
C ALA A 352 15.08 1.69 7.52
N ALA A 353 16.31 2.13 7.82
CA ALA A 353 16.59 3.06 8.92
C ALA A 353 16.03 4.48 8.71
N SER A 354 15.83 4.89 7.45
CA SER A 354 15.26 6.19 7.07
C SER A 354 13.72 6.18 7.06
N PHE A 355 13.11 5.00 7.18
CA PHE A 355 11.66 4.81 7.09
C PHE A 355 10.97 5.14 8.42
N PRO A 356 9.65 5.40 8.42
CA PRO A 356 8.90 5.50 9.67
C PRO A 356 8.98 4.19 10.47
N THR A 357 8.81 4.28 11.78
CA THR A 357 8.67 3.07 12.62
C THR A 357 7.23 2.58 12.52
N PRO A 358 7.01 1.29 12.15
CA PRO A 358 5.67 0.76 12.01
C PRO A 358 4.93 0.73 13.35
N PRO A 359 3.63 1.07 13.38
CA PRO A 359 2.85 1.05 14.61
C PRO A 359 2.57 -0.38 15.08
N LEU A 360 2.72 -0.64 16.38
CA LEU A 360 2.22 -1.88 16.97
C LEU A 360 0.69 -1.87 16.97
N GLY A 361 0.08 -2.97 16.53
CA GLY A 361 -1.37 -3.06 16.35
C GLY A 361 -2.11 -3.79 17.48
N ALA A 362 -1.41 -4.54 18.33
CA ALA A 362 -1.98 -5.22 19.50
C ALA A 362 -0.91 -5.61 20.52
N PHE A 363 -1.36 -5.94 21.73
CA PHE A 363 -0.51 -6.33 22.86
C PHE A 363 -1.07 -7.58 23.54
N ALA A 364 -0.20 -8.54 23.84
CA ALA A 364 -0.45 -9.76 24.62
C ALA A 364 0.56 -9.77 25.77
N THR A 365 0.17 -9.26 26.93
CA THR A 365 1.06 -9.05 28.08
C THR A 365 1.00 -10.18 29.11
N GLU A 366 -0.08 -10.96 29.16
CA GLU A 366 -0.22 -12.07 30.12
C GLU A 366 -0.10 -13.45 29.46
N PRO A 367 0.40 -14.50 30.16
CA PRO A 367 0.41 -15.86 29.64
C PRO A 367 -1.01 -16.35 29.31
N GLY A 368 -1.17 -16.97 28.14
CA GLY A 368 -2.46 -17.46 27.66
C GLY A 368 -3.41 -16.36 27.19
N GLU A 369 -2.95 -15.11 27.09
CA GLU A 369 -3.73 -14.02 26.52
C GLU A 369 -3.94 -14.24 25.01
N THR A 370 -5.19 -14.10 24.58
CA THR A 370 -5.59 -14.22 23.18
C THR A 370 -5.79 -12.84 22.57
N VAL A 371 -5.04 -12.54 21.52
CA VAL A 371 -5.23 -11.40 20.62
C VAL A 371 -6.00 -11.86 19.39
N SER A 372 -6.93 -11.05 18.92
CA SER A 372 -7.71 -11.38 17.72
C SER A 372 -8.18 -10.12 17.02
N GLY A 373 -8.77 -10.29 15.84
CA GLY A 373 -9.48 -9.25 15.12
C GLY A 373 -9.45 -9.50 13.62
N GLN A 374 -10.16 -8.66 12.89
CA GLN A 374 -10.17 -8.68 11.43
C GLN A 374 -8.91 -8.04 10.88
N LEU A 375 -8.35 -8.62 9.82
CA LEU A 375 -7.35 -7.98 8.96
C LEU A 375 -7.97 -7.80 7.60
N ASP A 376 -7.75 -6.63 7.00
CA ASP A 376 -8.15 -6.42 5.62
C ASP A 376 -7.45 -7.39 4.67
N GLY A 377 -7.99 -7.53 3.46
CA GLY A 377 -7.31 -8.23 2.39
C GLY A 377 -5.87 -7.74 2.30
N PHE A 378 -4.93 -8.66 2.39
CA PHE A 378 -3.50 -8.43 2.48
C PHE A 378 -3.01 -7.64 3.72
N GLY A 379 -3.83 -7.17 4.67
CA GLY A 379 -3.37 -6.41 5.85
C GLY A 379 -2.39 -7.17 6.77
N THR A 380 -1.54 -6.43 7.49
CA THR A 380 -0.59 -6.94 8.50
C THR A 380 -0.83 -6.31 9.86
N ARG A 381 -0.71 -7.10 10.93
CA ARG A 381 -0.77 -6.64 12.31
C ARG A 381 0.42 -7.15 13.10
N TYR A 382 1.08 -6.20 13.77
CA TYR A 382 2.18 -6.47 14.69
C TYR A 382 1.64 -6.61 16.11
N VAL A 383 1.82 -7.78 16.70
CA VAL A 383 1.37 -8.09 18.07
C VAL A 383 2.58 -8.16 18.99
N PHE A 384 2.68 -7.25 19.94
CA PHE A 384 3.71 -7.29 20.96
C PHE A 384 3.35 -8.31 22.05
N ALA A 385 4.27 -9.21 22.36
CA ALA A 385 4.16 -10.16 23.44
C ALA A 385 5.11 -9.78 24.58
N GLY A 386 4.53 -9.46 25.74
CA GLY A 386 5.28 -9.04 26.92
C GLY A 386 6.04 -10.19 27.56
N THR A 387 7.32 -9.99 27.83
CA THR A 387 8.17 -11.01 28.45
C THR A 387 7.88 -11.16 29.94
N ASN A 388 7.58 -10.08 30.67
CA ASN A 388 7.06 -10.05 32.05
C ASN A 388 7.73 -11.03 33.04
N GLY A 389 9.02 -11.32 32.87
CA GLY A 389 9.75 -12.28 33.72
C GLY A 389 9.32 -13.75 33.53
N ARG A 390 8.67 -14.08 32.41
CA ARG A 390 8.33 -15.45 31.99
C ARG A 390 9.60 -16.27 31.81
N SER A 391 9.45 -17.59 31.91
CA SER A 391 10.53 -18.57 31.71
C SER A 391 10.00 -19.78 30.94
N GLY A 392 10.88 -20.48 30.24
CA GLY A 392 10.51 -21.53 29.31
C GLY A 392 10.30 -21.00 27.90
N GLN A 393 9.97 -21.89 26.98
CA GLN A 393 9.81 -21.55 25.58
C GLN A 393 8.44 -20.88 25.32
N PRO A 394 8.38 -19.76 24.57
CA PRO A 394 7.13 -19.21 24.05
C PRO A 394 6.37 -20.25 23.24
N TRP A 395 5.10 -20.40 23.56
CA TRP A 395 4.17 -21.21 22.80
C TRP A 395 3.16 -20.31 22.10
N ILE A 396 3.16 -20.34 20.78
CA ILE A 396 2.29 -19.56 19.93
C ILE A 396 1.21 -20.46 19.33
N GLN A 397 -0.04 -20.10 19.57
CA GLN A 397 -1.20 -20.74 18.95
C GLN A 397 -1.86 -19.76 18.01
N PHE A 398 -2.03 -20.15 16.75
CA PHE A 398 -2.66 -19.32 15.74
C PHE A 398 -3.85 -20.04 15.12
N LEU A 399 -4.95 -19.31 14.94
CA LEU A 399 -6.15 -19.76 14.27
C LEU A 399 -6.63 -18.66 13.30
N GLY A 400 -6.43 -18.86 12.01
CA GLY A 400 -7.07 -18.10 10.94
C GLY A 400 -8.33 -18.80 10.45
N SER A 401 -9.25 -18.05 9.84
CA SER A 401 -10.33 -18.64 9.06
C SER A 401 -9.79 -19.31 7.78
N ARG A 402 -10.54 -20.28 7.23
CA ARG A 402 -10.19 -20.92 5.95
C ARG A 402 -10.52 -20.06 4.73
N ALA A 403 -11.19 -18.92 4.91
CA ALA A 403 -11.63 -18.07 3.81
C ALA A 403 -10.47 -17.24 3.21
N ALA A 404 -9.49 -16.81 4.02
CA ALA A 404 -8.27 -16.15 3.54
C ALA A 404 -7.00 -16.79 4.14
N PRO A 405 -5.95 -17.06 3.34
CA PRO A 405 -4.68 -17.59 3.85
C PRO A 405 -3.93 -16.57 4.69
N PHE A 406 -3.35 -16.98 5.81
CA PHE A 406 -2.48 -16.15 6.66
C PHE A 406 -1.02 -16.60 6.60
N ALA A 407 -0.11 -15.70 6.96
CA ALA A 407 1.26 -15.99 7.32
C ALA A 407 1.53 -15.44 8.72
N VAL A 408 2.31 -16.18 9.52
CA VAL A 408 2.70 -15.76 10.87
C VAL A 408 4.20 -15.89 11.01
N SER A 409 4.83 -14.83 11.50
CA SER A 409 6.25 -14.81 11.85
C SER A 409 6.44 -14.33 13.29
N ALA A 410 7.44 -14.86 13.98
CA ALA A 410 7.89 -14.38 15.28
C ALA A 410 9.23 -13.66 15.12
N VAL A 411 9.32 -12.44 15.64
CA VAL A 411 10.54 -11.67 15.76
C VAL A 411 10.89 -11.55 17.24
N ALA A 412 11.95 -12.26 17.66
CA ALA A 412 12.43 -12.19 19.03
C ALA A 412 13.64 -11.24 19.10
N TRP A 413 13.54 -10.20 19.91
CA TRP A 413 14.63 -9.29 20.23
C TRP A 413 15.25 -9.70 21.55
N SER A 414 16.57 -9.85 21.60
CA SER A 414 17.31 -10.01 22.85
C SER A 414 17.38 -8.69 23.62
N ALA A 415 17.71 -8.76 24.91
CA ALA A 415 17.99 -7.57 25.73
C ALA A 415 19.16 -6.71 25.20
N THR A 416 20.00 -7.26 24.33
CA THR A 416 21.14 -6.56 23.71
C THR A 416 20.81 -5.91 22.37
N GLY A 417 19.58 -6.07 21.88
CA GLY A 417 19.12 -5.49 20.62
C GLY A 417 19.31 -6.38 19.38
N GLN A 418 19.87 -7.58 19.50
CA GLN A 418 19.89 -8.55 18.40
C GLN A 418 18.51 -9.15 18.18
N SER A 419 18.07 -9.24 16.92
CA SER A 419 16.80 -9.88 16.56
C SER A 419 17.00 -11.23 15.84
N SER A 420 16.05 -12.15 16.04
CA SER A 420 15.90 -13.38 15.25
C SER A 420 14.50 -13.45 14.65
N LEU A 421 14.38 -14.04 13.47
CA LEU A 421 13.12 -14.20 12.74
C LEU A 421 12.81 -15.70 12.60
N THR A 422 11.63 -16.10 13.06
CA THR A 422 11.11 -17.47 12.90
C THR A 422 9.81 -17.42 12.10
N ARG A 423 9.75 -18.16 10.97
CA ARG A 423 8.50 -18.34 10.21
C ARG A 423 7.71 -19.48 10.82
N ILE A 424 6.47 -19.20 11.24
CA ILE A 424 5.62 -20.18 11.91
C ILE A 424 4.83 -20.94 10.85
N PRO A 425 5.08 -22.25 10.66
CA PRO A 425 4.36 -23.02 9.67
C PRO A 425 2.88 -23.14 10.07
N LEU A 426 1.98 -22.87 9.12
CA LEU A 426 0.56 -23.09 9.27
C LEU A 426 0.15 -24.39 8.58
N THR A 427 -0.82 -25.09 9.16
CA THR A 427 -1.46 -26.26 8.54
C THR A 427 -2.37 -25.82 7.39
N ALA A 428 -2.85 -26.78 6.59
CA ALA A 428 -3.88 -26.53 5.57
C ALA A 428 -5.21 -25.98 6.15
N ALA A 429 -5.42 -26.09 7.47
CA ALA A 429 -6.55 -25.50 8.17
C ALA A 429 -6.27 -24.08 8.69
N ASN A 430 -5.20 -23.45 8.20
CA ASN A 430 -4.78 -22.09 8.52
C ASN A 430 -4.54 -21.85 10.01
N SER A 431 -3.88 -22.80 10.65
CA SER A 431 -3.65 -22.81 12.09
C SER A 431 -2.28 -23.35 12.44
N SER A 432 -1.79 -22.99 13.62
CA SER A 432 -0.52 -23.51 14.14
C SER A 432 -0.55 -23.62 15.67
N SER A 433 0.29 -24.52 16.16
CA SER A 433 0.64 -24.66 17.57
C SER A 433 2.15 -24.84 17.57
N HIS A 434 2.87 -23.75 17.79
CA HIS A 434 4.29 -23.66 17.56
C HIS A 434 5.01 -23.28 18.85
N GLU A 435 6.00 -24.08 19.21
CA GLU A 435 6.93 -23.80 20.29
C GLU A 435 8.18 -23.18 19.68
N MET A 436 8.60 -22.04 20.23
CA MET A 436 9.85 -21.40 19.82
C MET A 436 11.06 -22.08 20.46
N ASP A 437 12.18 -22.11 19.75
CA ASP A 437 13.43 -22.69 20.29
C ASP A 437 14.06 -21.82 21.40
N THR A 438 13.78 -20.51 21.42
CA THR A 438 14.36 -19.53 22.37
C THR A 438 13.56 -19.47 23.67
N ASP A 439 14.22 -19.37 24.83
CA ASP A 439 13.55 -19.19 26.12
C ASP A 439 13.11 -17.73 26.33
N TRP A 440 11.97 -17.52 27.00
CA TRP A 440 11.52 -16.19 27.44
C TRP A 440 12.60 -15.40 28.19
N ALA A 441 13.47 -16.07 28.95
CA ALA A 441 14.56 -15.45 29.68
C ALA A 441 15.62 -14.77 28.79
N ASP A 442 15.76 -15.23 27.54
CA ASP A 442 16.71 -14.68 26.56
C ASP A 442 16.08 -13.62 25.64
N ILE A 443 14.76 -13.45 25.75
CA ILE A 443 13.98 -12.52 24.94
C ILE A 443 13.75 -11.24 25.74
N GLY A 444 14.17 -10.10 25.19
CA GLY A 444 13.83 -8.76 25.65
C GLY A 444 12.44 -8.30 25.17
N SER A 445 12.08 -8.61 23.93
CA SER A 445 10.72 -8.43 23.40
C SER A 445 10.41 -9.44 22.29
N LEU A 446 9.15 -9.88 22.20
CA LEU A 446 8.69 -10.77 21.15
C LEU A 446 7.59 -10.08 20.34
N ILE A 447 7.73 -10.01 19.03
CA ILE A 447 6.69 -9.49 18.12
C ILE A 447 6.20 -10.62 17.23
N LEU A 448 4.88 -10.75 17.13
CA LEU A 448 4.24 -11.62 16.14
C LEU A 448 3.78 -10.75 14.97
N VAL A 449 4.28 -11.06 13.78
CA VAL A 449 3.87 -10.46 12.51
C VAL A 449 2.78 -11.37 11.93
N VAL A 450 1.53 -10.93 12.00
CA VAL A 450 0.38 -11.65 11.44
C VAL A 450 -0.05 -10.95 10.16
N THR A 451 0.10 -11.63 9.03
CA THR A 451 -0.20 -11.06 7.72
C THR A 451 -1.30 -11.87 7.05
N ASN A 452 -2.40 -11.21 6.68
CA ASN A 452 -3.33 -11.76 5.72
C ASN A 452 -2.63 -11.79 4.35
N THR A 453 -2.63 -12.93 3.69
CA THR A 453 -2.00 -13.11 2.37
C THR A 453 -3.04 -13.31 1.27
N GLY A 454 -4.32 -13.30 1.62
CA GLY A 454 -5.45 -13.30 0.69
C GLY A 454 -6.05 -11.92 0.47
N GLY A 455 -6.78 -11.75 -0.63
CA GLY A 455 -7.40 -10.48 -0.98
C GLY A 455 -8.71 -10.15 -0.26
N ALA A 456 -9.25 -11.05 0.56
CA ALA A 456 -10.46 -10.81 1.34
C ALA A 456 -10.13 -10.53 2.81
N SER A 457 -10.85 -9.60 3.43
CA SER A 457 -10.73 -9.34 4.87
C SER A 457 -11.18 -10.58 5.66
N ASP A 458 -10.44 -10.94 6.71
CA ASP A 458 -10.73 -12.14 7.49
C ASP A 458 -10.27 -12.04 8.95
N ASP A 459 -10.88 -12.85 9.82
CA ASP A 459 -10.60 -12.88 11.25
C ASP A 459 -9.44 -13.83 11.59
N PHE A 460 -8.65 -13.44 12.58
CA PHE A 460 -7.66 -14.32 13.21
C PHE A 460 -7.75 -14.29 14.74
N PHE A 461 -7.21 -15.36 15.34
CA PHE A 461 -6.92 -15.49 16.77
C PHE A 461 -5.48 -15.95 16.96
N LEU A 462 -4.82 -15.36 17.94
CA LEU A 462 -3.43 -15.59 18.29
C LEU A 462 -3.33 -15.65 19.81
N THR A 463 -2.90 -16.78 20.37
CA THR A 463 -2.64 -16.93 21.81
C THR A 463 -1.16 -17.16 22.03
N ILE A 464 -0.60 -16.52 23.05
CA ILE A 464 0.83 -16.61 23.38
C ILE A 464 0.96 -17.02 24.84
N ASP A 465 1.59 -18.16 25.09
CA ASP A 465 1.72 -18.78 26.40
C ASP A 465 3.17 -19.15 26.71
N ASP A 466 3.41 -19.61 27.93
CA ASP A 466 4.65 -20.28 28.31
C ASP A 466 4.38 -21.76 28.63
N ARG A 467 5.36 -22.63 28.36
CA ARG A 467 5.18 -24.07 28.61
C ARG A 467 5.12 -24.46 30.09
N ASN A 468 5.39 -23.52 31.00
CA ASN A 468 5.49 -23.76 32.45
C ASN A 468 4.20 -23.38 33.22
N ALA A 469 3.32 -22.55 32.66
CA ALA A 469 2.13 -21.99 33.30
C ALA A 469 0.82 -22.69 32.93
N VAL A 470 0.78 -23.52 31.88
CA VAL A 470 -0.43 -24.25 31.51
C VAL A 470 -0.13 -25.70 31.18
N SER A 471 -0.82 -26.58 31.91
CA SER A 471 -1.17 -27.94 31.51
C SER A 471 -1.83 -27.85 30.13
N ALA A 472 -1.00 -27.88 29.09
CA ALA A 472 -1.33 -27.99 27.70
C ALA A 472 -2.76 -27.53 27.32
N LEU A 473 -2.87 -26.33 26.74
CA LEU A 473 -3.70 -26.20 25.54
C LEU A 473 -3.00 -26.98 24.41
N THR A 474 -2.70 -28.26 24.62
CA THR A 474 -2.67 -29.20 23.50
C THR A 474 -4.02 -28.96 22.80
N LEU A 475 -4.04 -29.03 21.47
CA LEU A 475 -5.21 -29.61 20.82
C LEU A 475 -5.63 -30.74 21.74
N ALA A 476 -6.75 -30.64 22.48
CA ALA A 476 -7.17 -31.70 23.38
C ALA A 476 -6.91 -32.99 22.61
N GLU A 477 -6.26 -34.03 23.17
CA GLU A 477 -5.69 -35.13 22.36
C GLU A 477 -6.70 -35.76 21.35
N ASP A 478 -7.98 -35.41 21.50
CA ASP A 478 -9.15 -35.81 20.72
C ASP A 478 -9.78 -34.68 19.83
N GLY A 479 -9.14 -33.52 19.70
CA GLY A 479 -9.46 -32.39 18.81
C GLY A 479 -10.67 -31.50 19.14
N PHE A 480 -11.19 -31.47 20.38
CA PHE A 480 -12.33 -30.61 20.75
C PHE A 480 -11.95 -29.46 21.70
N SER A 481 -12.17 -28.20 21.28
CA SER A 481 -11.92 -27.02 22.13
C SER A 481 -12.85 -25.85 21.78
N LEU A 482 -13.27 -25.07 22.78
CA LEU A 482 -14.00 -23.80 22.61
C LEU A 482 -13.13 -22.70 23.21
N LEU A 483 -12.72 -21.68 22.45
CA LEU A 483 -11.83 -20.59 22.90
C LEU A 483 -12.62 -19.39 23.46
N PRO A 484 -11.96 -18.45 24.19
CA PRO A 484 -12.56 -17.17 24.53
C PRO A 484 -13.08 -16.44 23.27
N ASN A 485 -14.16 -15.68 23.42
CA ASN A 485 -14.71 -14.84 22.35
C ASN A 485 -13.98 -13.49 22.32
N TYR A 486 -13.91 -12.85 21.16
CA TYR A 486 -13.31 -11.53 21.02
C TYR A 486 -14.03 -10.64 20.00
N PRO A 487 -14.20 -9.34 20.29
CA PRO A 487 -13.83 -8.67 21.55
C PRO A 487 -14.64 -9.19 22.75
N ASN A 488 -14.09 -9.05 23.96
CA ASN A 488 -14.79 -9.32 25.22
C ASN A 488 -14.19 -8.42 26.32
N PRO A 489 -14.88 -7.38 26.81
CA PRO A 489 -16.26 -7.05 26.44
C PRO A 489 -16.37 -6.54 25.00
N PHE A 490 -17.52 -6.71 24.35
CA PHE A 490 -17.76 -6.20 22.99
C PHE A 490 -18.95 -5.26 22.93
N ALA A 491 -18.99 -4.36 21.93
CA ALA A 491 -20.06 -3.37 21.77
C ALA A 491 -21.13 -3.79 20.75
N GLU A 492 -20.70 -4.29 19.59
CA GLU A 492 -21.61 -4.63 18.48
C GLU A 492 -21.52 -6.11 18.10
N GLN A 493 -20.31 -6.62 17.90
CA GLN A 493 -20.07 -7.99 17.50
C GLN A 493 -18.88 -8.63 18.21
N THR A 494 -18.89 -9.96 18.29
CA THR A 494 -17.81 -10.78 18.84
C THR A 494 -17.68 -12.08 18.04
N THR A 495 -16.47 -12.55 17.84
CA THR A 495 -16.16 -13.81 17.16
C THR A 495 -15.82 -14.87 18.20
N ILE A 496 -16.40 -16.07 18.03
CA ILE A 496 -16.18 -17.25 18.86
C ILE A 496 -15.36 -18.25 18.04
N ALA A 497 -14.20 -18.64 18.56
CA ALA A 497 -13.34 -19.66 17.95
C ALA A 497 -13.52 -21.02 18.64
N PHE A 498 -13.51 -22.10 17.86
CA PHE A 498 -13.54 -23.46 18.37
C PHE A 498 -12.90 -24.48 17.40
N THR A 499 -12.56 -25.66 17.89
CA THR A 499 -11.96 -26.76 17.14
C THR A 499 -12.78 -28.03 17.31
N VAL A 500 -12.89 -28.82 16.23
CA VAL A 500 -13.56 -30.12 16.22
C VAL A 500 -12.61 -31.17 15.65
N GLY A 501 -12.44 -32.30 16.34
CA GLY A 501 -11.39 -33.29 16.03
C GLY A 501 -11.74 -34.27 14.94
N ALA A 502 -13.04 -34.43 14.67
CA ALA A 502 -13.56 -35.28 13.62
C ALA A 502 -14.74 -34.56 12.93
N PRO A 503 -15.00 -34.83 11.64
CA PRO A 503 -16.19 -34.30 10.97
C PRO A 503 -17.46 -34.74 11.70
N GLY A 504 -18.37 -33.82 11.99
CA GLY A 504 -19.53 -34.14 12.80
C GLY A 504 -20.51 -32.99 12.95
N ARG A 505 -21.68 -33.30 13.51
CA ARG A 505 -22.70 -32.28 13.81
C ARG A 505 -22.30 -31.50 15.04
N VAL A 506 -22.28 -30.18 14.90
CA VAL A 506 -21.95 -29.25 15.99
C VAL A 506 -23.14 -28.33 16.25
N ARG A 507 -23.36 -27.98 17.51
CA ARG A 507 -24.24 -26.90 17.90
C ARG A 507 -23.42 -25.82 18.60
N LEU A 508 -23.56 -24.59 18.15
CA LEU A 508 -23.01 -23.42 18.83
C LEU A 508 -24.15 -22.46 19.10
N ALA A 509 -24.42 -22.19 20.37
CA ALA A 509 -25.55 -21.39 20.80
C ALA A 509 -25.18 -20.43 21.93
N ILE A 510 -25.88 -19.32 21.98
CA ILE A 510 -25.70 -18.22 22.93
C ILE A 510 -26.91 -18.14 23.81
N TYR A 511 -26.68 -17.97 25.11
CA TYR A 511 -27.66 -17.97 26.17
C TYR A 511 -27.48 -16.72 27.03
N ASP A 512 -28.58 -16.16 27.52
CA ASP A 512 -28.53 -15.11 28.55
C ASP A 512 -28.19 -15.71 29.93
N ILE A 513 -28.02 -14.84 30.93
CA ILE A 513 -27.70 -15.27 32.31
C ILE A 513 -28.78 -16.18 32.94
N GLY A 514 -30.01 -16.15 32.42
CA GLY A 514 -31.10 -17.03 32.84
C GLY A 514 -31.09 -18.39 32.13
N GLY A 515 -30.11 -18.65 31.25
CA GLY A 515 -30.02 -19.85 30.44
C GLY A 515 -31.01 -19.88 29.28
N ARG A 516 -31.69 -18.77 28.98
CA ARG A 516 -32.59 -18.71 27.82
C ARG A 516 -31.76 -18.53 26.56
N LEU A 517 -32.10 -19.31 25.54
CA LEU A 517 -31.47 -19.22 24.24
C LEU A 517 -31.71 -17.82 23.63
N VAL A 518 -30.62 -17.20 23.19
CA VAL A 518 -30.59 -15.88 22.55
C VAL A 518 -30.40 -16.03 21.06
N ARG A 519 -29.41 -16.84 20.65
CA ARG A 519 -29.06 -17.02 19.24
C ARG A 519 -28.41 -18.39 19.03
N ARG A 520 -28.74 -19.07 17.92
CA ARG A 520 -27.94 -20.18 17.40
C ARG A 520 -27.02 -19.65 16.30
N LEU A 521 -25.73 -19.96 16.43
CA LEU A 521 -24.72 -19.67 15.41
C LEU A 521 -24.48 -20.89 14.52
N ILE A 522 -24.68 -22.09 15.06
CA ILE A 522 -24.64 -23.37 14.33
C ILE A 522 -25.75 -24.25 14.90
N GLU A 523 -26.62 -24.78 14.05
CA GLU A 523 -27.78 -25.59 14.45
C GLU A 523 -27.67 -27.04 13.99
N GLY A 524 -26.60 -27.72 14.42
CA GLY A 524 -26.43 -29.17 14.21
C GLY A 524 -26.04 -29.54 12.78
N GLU A 525 -25.61 -28.59 11.96
CA GLU A 525 -25.04 -28.84 10.64
C GLU A 525 -23.69 -29.56 10.75
N PRO A 526 -23.32 -30.41 9.76
CA PRO A 526 -22.03 -31.05 9.73
C PRO A 526 -20.93 -30.00 9.51
N VAL A 527 -19.89 -30.07 10.33
CA VAL A 527 -18.67 -29.27 10.19
C VAL A 527 -17.50 -30.21 10.05
N GLU A 528 -16.57 -29.86 9.17
CA GLU A 528 -15.34 -30.60 8.96
C GLU A 528 -14.46 -30.58 10.20
N ALA A 529 -13.57 -31.57 10.31
CA ALA A 529 -12.51 -31.51 11.30
C ALA A 529 -11.64 -30.27 11.09
N GLY A 530 -11.23 -29.64 12.20
CA GLY A 530 -10.40 -28.45 12.22
C GLY A 530 -11.04 -27.29 12.97
N ASN A 531 -10.51 -26.10 12.70
CA ASN A 531 -10.86 -24.87 13.40
C ASN A 531 -11.99 -24.12 12.71
N HIS A 532 -12.81 -23.48 13.52
CA HIS A 532 -14.01 -22.78 13.09
C HIS A 532 -14.15 -21.47 13.87
N LEU A 533 -14.44 -20.41 13.14
CA LEU A 533 -14.77 -19.10 13.68
C LEU A 533 -16.25 -18.81 13.42
N ARG A 534 -16.96 -18.25 14.41
CA ARG A 534 -18.36 -17.83 14.26
C ARG A 534 -18.60 -16.48 14.89
N LEU A 535 -19.05 -15.54 14.07
CA LEU A 535 -19.44 -14.19 14.48
C LEU A 535 -20.82 -14.21 15.15
N TRP A 536 -20.93 -13.51 16.27
CA TRP A 536 -22.20 -13.03 16.81
C TRP A 536 -22.26 -11.52 16.73
N ASN A 537 -23.23 -10.99 16.00
CA ASN A 537 -23.48 -9.56 15.80
C ASN A 537 -24.38 -8.94 16.89
N GLY A 538 -24.43 -9.54 18.08
CA GLY A 538 -25.25 -9.03 19.17
C GLY A 538 -26.77 -9.10 18.93
N LEU A 539 -27.25 -9.83 17.93
CA LEU A 539 -28.69 -9.99 17.66
C LEU A 539 -29.24 -11.33 18.18
N ASP A 540 -30.51 -11.33 18.61
CA ASP A 540 -31.26 -12.53 18.96
C ASP A 540 -31.78 -13.28 17.71
N GLU A 541 -32.47 -14.41 17.90
CA GLU A 541 -33.06 -15.20 16.81
C GLU A 541 -34.11 -14.43 15.97
N ARG A 542 -34.66 -13.33 16.50
CA ARG A 542 -35.65 -12.47 15.82
C ARG A 542 -35.02 -11.24 15.17
N GLY A 543 -33.68 -11.16 15.14
CA GLY A 543 -32.95 -10.02 14.59
C GLY A 543 -33.00 -8.77 15.48
N ARG A 544 -33.47 -8.89 16.73
CA ARG A 544 -33.50 -7.77 17.68
C ARG A 544 -32.18 -7.73 18.43
N ALA A 545 -31.72 -6.53 18.76
CA ALA A 545 -30.50 -6.42 19.52
C ALA A 545 -30.63 -7.00 20.93
N ALA A 546 -29.62 -7.76 21.33
CA ALA A 546 -29.39 -8.22 22.68
C ALA A 546 -29.16 -7.03 23.62
N VAL A 547 -29.55 -7.19 24.88
CA VAL A 547 -29.37 -6.16 25.90
C VAL A 547 -27.93 -6.20 26.44
N PRO A 548 -27.33 -5.08 26.83
CA PRO A 548 -26.02 -5.11 27.49
C PRO A 548 -26.07 -6.02 28.73
N GLY A 549 -25.05 -6.84 28.90
CA GLY A 549 -25.02 -7.81 29.98
C GLY A 549 -24.17 -9.04 29.72
N VAL A 550 -24.23 -9.96 30.68
CA VAL A 550 -23.47 -11.22 30.65
C VAL A 550 -24.24 -12.26 29.84
N TYR A 551 -23.54 -12.90 28.91
CA TYR A 551 -24.03 -14.01 28.10
C TYR A 551 -23.10 -15.21 28.25
N TYR A 552 -23.61 -16.39 27.91
CA TYR A 552 -22.85 -17.63 27.82
C TYR A 552 -22.99 -18.21 26.43
N TYR A 553 -21.90 -18.73 25.88
CA TYR A 553 -21.93 -19.48 24.64
C TYR A 553 -21.50 -20.91 24.91
N ARG A 554 -22.19 -21.84 24.25
CA ARG A 554 -22.02 -23.26 24.45
C ARG A 554 -21.84 -23.95 23.10
N LEU A 555 -20.74 -24.68 23.01
CA LEU A 555 -20.42 -25.57 21.90
C LEU A 555 -20.79 -27.00 22.31
N GLU A 556 -21.49 -27.72 21.44
CA GLU A 556 -21.89 -29.11 21.66
C GLU A 556 -21.61 -29.94 20.40
N THR A 557 -21.14 -31.17 20.61
CA THR A 557 -21.09 -32.25 19.61
C THR A 557 -21.93 -33.41 20.11
N ALA A 558 -21.97 -34.52 19.37
CA ALA A 558 -22.63 -35.74 19.84
C ALA A 558 -22.06 -36.27 21.18
N GLU A 559 -20.78 -36.02 21.46
CA GLU A 559 -20.06 -36.64 22.59
C GLU A 559 -19.61 -35.63 23.66
N ARG A 560 -19.52 -34.34 23.33
CA ARG A 560 -18.86 -33.33 24.18
C ARG A 560 -19.62 -32.00 24.20
N GLY A 561 -19.41 -31.23 25.26
CA GLY A 561 -19.88 -29.86 25.36
C GLY A 561 -18.93 -28.96 26.15
N ALA A 562 -18.82 -27.71 25.76
CA ALA A 562 -18.04 -26.68 26.46
C ALA A 562 -18.83 -25.36 26.51
N THR A 563 -18.72 -24.63 27.61
CA THR A 563 -19.41 -23.34 27.82
C THR A 563 -18.41 -22.29 28.29
N ARG A 564 -18.52 -21.07 27.78
CA ARG A 564 -17.73 -19.91 28.22
C ARG A 564 -18.62 -18.65 28.35
N LYS A 565 -18.13 -17.67 29.10
CA LYS A 565 -18.82 -16.41 29.43
C LYS A 565 -18.35 -15.28 28.51
N MET A 566 -19.26 -14.38 28.12
CA MET A 566 -18.97 -13.14 27.42
C MET A 566 -19.73 -11.95 28.01
N LEU A 567 -19.24 -10.73 27.79
CA LEU A 567 -19.87 -9.48 28.23
C LEU A 567 -20.15 -8.58 27.02
N LEU A 568 -21.43 -8.23 26.81
CA LEU A 568 -21.87 -7.24 25.83
C LEU A 568 -22.01 -5.88 26.54
N LEU A 569 -21.27 -4.88 26.08
CA LEU A 569 -21.41 -3.47 26.41
C LEU A 569 -22.23 -2.77 25.32
N ARG A 570 -22.83 -1.63 25.63
CA ARG A 570 -23.34 -0.70 24.63
C ARG A 570 -22.99 0.72 25.01
#